data_AF-A0AAN9E8E4-F1
#
_entry.id   AF-A0AAN9E8E4-F1
#
_cell.length_a   1.000
_cell.length_b   1.000
_cell.length_c   1.000
_cell.angle_alpha   90.00
_cell.angle_beta   90.00
_cell.angle_gamma   90.00
#
_symmetry.space_group_name_H-M   'P 1'
#
loop_
_entity.id
_entity.type
_entity.pdbx_description
1 polymer ?
#
loop_
_entity_poly.entity_id
_entity_poly.type
_entity_poly.pdbx_seq_one_letter_code
_entity_poly.pdbx_strand_id
1 'polypeptide(L)'
;MSWQTYVDDHLLCEIEGNQLTSAAILGHDASVWAQSSSFPQPEEITAIMNDFAEPGSLAPTGLYLGGTKYMVIQGEPGAVIRGKKGPGGVTVKKTNQALVIGIYDEPMTPGQCNMIVERLGDYLIESGL
;
A
#
# COMPACT_ATOMS: atom_id res chain seq x y z
N MET A 1 18.46 -10.44 -4.84
CA MET A 1 17.80 -9.15 -4.60
C MET A 1 17.18 -9.20 -3.21
N SER A 2 17.37 -8.17 -2.40
CA SER A 2 16.72 -8.10 -1.07
C SER A 2 15.34 -7.45 -1.20
N TRP A 3 14.42 -7.73 -0.29
CA TRP A 3 13.13 -7.03 -0.24
C TRP A 3 13.28 -5.52 -0.07
N GLN A 4 14.33 -5.08 0.64
CA GLN A 4 14.62 -3.67 0.85
C GLN A 4 14.93 -2.95 -0.47
N THR A 5 15.58 -3.63 -1.43
CA THR A 5 15.85 -3.08 -2.76
C THR A 5 14.55 -2.73 -3.51
N TYR A 6 13.48 -3.51 -3.34
CA TYR A 6 12.17 -3.17 -3.92
C TYR A 6 11.56 -1.92 -3.28
N VAL A 7 11.72 -1.73 -1.97
CA VAL A 7 11.25 -0.53 -1.31
C VAL A 7 12.05 0.69 -1.76
N ASP A 8 13.37 0.61 -1.68
CA ASP A 8 14.26 1.74 -1.93
C ASP A 8 14.26 2.18 -3.41
N ASP A 9 14.38 1.22 -4.33
CA ASP A 9 14.60 1.53 -5.76
C ASP A 9 13.30 1.58 -6.58
N HIS A 10 12.23 0.93 -6.12
CA HIS A 10 10.98 0.82 -6.89
C HIS A 10 9.78 1.53 -6.24
N LEU A 11 9.62 1.48 -4.91
CA LEU A 11 8.53 2.19 -4.24
C LEU A 11 8.89 3.64 -3.93
N LEU A 12 10.08 3.86 -3.37
CA LEU A 12 10.61 5.18 -3.05
C LEU A 12 11.31 5.82 -4.27
N CYS A 13 10.96 5.42 -5.50
CA CYS A 13 11.48 6.08 -6.68
C CYS A 13 10.85 7.47 -6.90
N GLU A 14 11.56 8.35 -7.58
CA GLU A 14 11.03 9.66 -7.96
C GLU A 14 10.13 9.53 -9.19
N ILE A 15 8.97 10.18 -9.15
CA ILE A 15 8.00 10.28 -10.24
C ILE A 15 7.59 11.74 -10.44
N GLU A 16 7.98 12.33 -11.57
CA GLU A 16 7.62 13.71 -11.91
C GLU A 16 7.98 14.73 -10.79
N GLY A 17 9.09 14.50 -10.06
CA GLY A 17 9.53 15.32 -8.93
C GLY A 17 8.92 14.96 -7.57
N ASN A 18 8.09 13.91 -7.50
CA ASN A 18 7.42 13.46 -6.28
C ASN A 18 7.93 12.08 -5.84
N GLN A 19 7.74 11.74 -4.57
CA GLN A 19 8.09 10.45 -3.99
C GLN A 19 7.02 10.05 -2.96
N LEU A 20 6.80 8.75 -2.78
CA LEU A 20 5.99 8.26 -1.67
C LEU A 20 6.56 8.76 -0.33
N THR A 21 5.68 9.16 0.59
CA THR A 21 6.05 9.57 1.96
C THR A 21 6.61 8.40 2.75
N SER A 22 6.02 7.22 2.57
CA SER A 22 6.52 5.96 3.12
C SER A 22 5.96 4.78 2.33
N ALA A 23 6.65 3.65 2.40
CA ALA A 23 6.26 2.45 1.69
C ALA A 23 6.71 1.19 2.42
N ALA A 24 6.03 0.07 2.20
CA ALA A 24 6.40 -1.22 2.76
C ALA A 24 5.93 -2.40 1.89
N ILE A 25 6.61 -3.52 2.08
CA ILE A 25 6.19 -4.84 1.60
C ILE A 25 6.01 -5.71 2.83
N LEU A 26 4.79 -6.20 3.02
CA LEU A 26 4.41 -7.01 4.17
C LEU A 26 3.88 -8.36 3.72
N GLY A 27 4.13 -9.43 4.47
CA GLY A 27 3.39 -10.68 4.31
C GLY A 27 1.91 -10.50 4.70
N HIS A 28 1.05 -11.41 4.23
CA HIS A 28 -0.37 -11.41 4.61
C HIS A 28 -0.61 -11.63 6.11
N ASP A 29 0.40 -12.17 6.81
CA ASP A 29 0.47 -12.35 8.26
C ASP A 29 0.98 -11.11 9.03
N ALA A 30 1.09 -9.96 8.35
CA ALA A 30 1.68 -8.72 8.85
C ALA A 30 3.19 -8.78 9.12
N SER A 31 3.89 -9.83 8.69
CA SER A 31 5.35 -9.88 8.77
C SER A 31 5.98 -8.79 7.88
N VAL A 32 6.91 -8.01 8.42
CA VAL A 32 7.60 -6.97 7.66
C VAL A 32 8.70 -7.61 6.81
N TRP A 33 8.56 -7.58 5.49
CA TRP A 33 9.60 -8.06 4.57
C TRP A 33 10.59 -6.94 4.23
N ALA A 34 10.08 -5.72 4.03
CA ALA A 34 10.86 -4.49 3.93
C ALA A 34 9.96 -3.27 4.17
N GLN A 35 10.54 -2.17 4.64
CA GLN A 35 9.81 -0.92 4.84
C GLN A 35 10.74 0.30 4.79
N SER A 36 10.18 1.48 4.50
CA SER A 36 10.88 2.74 4.65
C SER A 36 11.04 3.10 6.13
N SER A 37 12.01 3.95 6.48
CA SER A 37 12.25 4.39 7.86
C SER A 37 11.07 5.13 8.49
N SER A 38 10.24 5.75 7.65
CA SER A 38 9.04 6.52 8.02
C SER A 38 7.75 5.68 8.02
N PHE A 39 7.82 4.39 7.68
CA PHE A 39 6.62 3.55 7.61
C PHE A 39 6.07 3.24 9.02
N PRO A 40 4.75 3.40 9.26
CA PRO A 40 4.15 3.12 10.55
C PRO A 40 4.10 1.63 10.89
N GLN A 41 3.81 1.31 12.16
CA GLN A 41 3.64 -0.08 12.59
C GLN A 41 2.42 -0.76 11.95
N PRO A 42 2.53 -2.01 11.48
CA PRO A 42 1.49 -2.71 10.71
C PRO A 42 0.49 -3.46 11.60
N GLU A 43 -0.11 -2.81 12.61
CA GLU A 43 -1.05 -3.49 13.52
C GLU A 43 -2.43 -3.75 12.87
N GLU A 44 -2.80 -2.97 11.86
CA GLU A 44 -4.14 -3.00 11.25
C GLU A 44 -4.26 -3.91 10.00
N ILE A 45 -3.23 -4.71 9.69
CA ILE A 45 -3.19 -5.55 8.48
C ILE A 45 -4.30 -6.60 8.43
N THR A 46 -4.74 -7.13 9.57
CA THR A 46 -5.84 -8.09 9.62
C THR A 46 -7.12 -7.52 9.01
N ALA A 47 -7.43 -6.25 9.29
CA ALA A 47 -8.63 -5.59 8.75
C ALA A 47 -8.51 -5.36 7.24
N ILE A 48 -7.31 -5.02 6.76
CA ILE A 48 -7.00 -4.90 5.33
C ILE A 48 -7.15 -6.25 4.61
N MET A 49 -6.65 -7.34 5.20
CA MET A 49 -6.81 -8.69 4.65
C MET A 49 -8.26 -9.13 4.60
N ASN A 50 -9.06 -8.80 5.62
CA ASN A 50 -10.50 -9.04 5.61
C ASN A 50 -11.20 -8.30 4.48
N ASP A 51 -10.83 -7.06 4.17
CA ASP A 51 -11.43 -6.32 3.05
C ASP A 51 -11.07 -6.89 1.68
N PHE A 52 -9.88 -7.49 1.54
CA PHE A 52 -9.56 -8.26 0.33
C PHE A 52 -10.40 -9.54 0.19
N ALA A 53 -10.83 -10.15 1.31
CA ALA A 53 -11.70 -11.33 1.29
C ALA A 53 -13.19 -10.96 1.15
N GLU A 54 -13.60 -9.85 1.76
CA GLU A 54 -14.95 -9.32 1.81
C GLU A 54 -14.94 -7.83 1.40
N PRO A 55 -14.89 -7.53 0.09
CA PRO A 55 -14.79 -6.16 -0.41
C PRO A 55 -15.87 -5.24 0.16
N GLY A 56 -15.44 -4.16 0.81
CA GLY A 56 -16.34 -3.16 1.42
C GLY A 56 -16.48 -3.28 2.93
N SER A 57 -15.88 -4.30 3.57
CA SER A 57 -15.84 -4.44 5.03
C SER A 57 -15.23 -3.23 5.75
N LEU A 58 -14.26 -2.54 5.12
CA LEU A 58 -13.64 -1.33 5.68
C LEU A 58 -14.42 -0.04 5.40
N ALA A 59 -15.40 -0.03 4.50
CA ALA A 59 -16.13 1.19 4.13
C ALA A 59 -16.84 1.87 5.33
N PRO A 60 -17.48 1.12 6.27
CA PRO A 60 -18.13 1.73 7.45
C PRO A 60 -17.14 2.25 8.50
N THR A 61 -16.01 1.57 8.70
CA THR A 61 -15.06 1.86 9.78
C THR A 61 -13.93 2.79 9.37
N GLY A 62 -13.58 2.79 8.07
CA GLY A 62 -12.38 3.38 7.50
C GLY A 62 -11.20 2.40 7.51
N LEU A 63 -10.23 2.65 6.63
CA LEU A 63 -8.94 1.97 6.63
C LEU A 63 -8.04 2.63 7.67
N TYR A 64 -7.44 1.85 8.56
CA TYR A 64 -6.46 2.33 9.51
C TYR A 64 -5.07 1.85 9.12
N LEU A 65 -4.08 2.74 9.21
CA LEU A 65 -2.68 2.40 9.06
C LEU A 65 -1.85 3.31 9.97
N GLY A 66 -1.17 2.73 10.96
CA GLY A 66 -0.39 3.48 11.95
C GLY A 66 -1.24 4.38 12.84
N GLY A 67 -2.44 3.94 13.21
CA GLY A 67 -3.41 4.74 13.96
C GLY A 67 -4.04 5.89 13.14
N THR A 68 -3.65 6.06 11.87
CA THR A 68 -4.23 7.06 10.98
C THR A 68 -5.42 6.46 10.24
N LYS A 69 -6.59 7.11 10.39
CA LYS A 69 -7.79 6.77 9.63
C LYS A 69 -7.77 7.39 8.22
N TYR A 70 -8.01 6.56 7.22
CA TYR A 70 -8.24 6.92 5.83
C TYR A 70 -9.68 6.58 5.44
N MET A 71 -10.32 7.47 4.66
CA MET A 71 -11.60 7.18 4.03
C MET A 71 -11.36 6.23 2.86
N VAL A 72 -12.03 5.08 2.84
CA VAL A 72 -11.94 4.14 1.73
C VAL A 72 -12.54 4.78 0.47
N ILE A 73 -11.81 4.73 -0.63
CA ILE A 73 -12.25 5.19 -1.95
C ILE A 73 -12.26 4.01 -2.93
N GLN A 74 -12.69 4.25 -4.17
CA GLN A 74 -12.79 3.19 -5.18
C GLN A 74 -11.44 2.49 -5.42
N GLY A 75 -11.37 1.23 -5.03
CA GLY A 75 -10.29 0.29 -5.32
C GLY A 75 -10.67 -0.73 -6.40
N GLU A 76 -10.00 -1.87 -6.38
CA GLU A 76 -10.29 -3.04 -7.22
C GLU A 76 -10.61 -4.23 -6.30
N PRO A 77 -11.83 -4.78 -6.34
CA PRO A 77 -12.25 -5.86 -5.44
C PRO A 77 -11.26 -7.03 -5.45
N GLY A 78 -10.73 -7.37 -4.26
CA GLY A 78 -9.77 -8.46 -4.08
C GLY A 78 -8.33 -8.17 -4.53
N ALA A 79 -8.06 -7.02 -5.16
CA ALA A 79 -6.75 -6.71 -5.73
C ALA A 79 -6.13 -5.41 -5.17
N VAL A 80 -6.90 -4.32 -5.08
CA VAL A 80 -6.40 -3.01 -4.67
C VAL A 80 -7.35 -2.35 -3.69
N ILE A 81 -6.84 -1.88 -2.55
CA ILE A 81 -7.55 -1.02 -1.62
C ILE A 81 -6.91 0.37 -1.66
N ARG A 82 -7.74 1.41 -1.70
CA ARG A 82 -7.30 2.81 -1.75
C ARG A 82 -7.96 3.60 -0.62
N GLY A 83 -7.18 4.43 0.05
CA GLY A 83 -7.62 5.27 1.14
C GLY A 83 -7.20 6.74 0.92
N LYS A 84 -8.04 7.68 1.36
CA LYS A 84 -7.77 9.12 1.29
C LYS A 84 -7.82 9.77 2.66
N LYS A 85 -6.90 10.70 2.94
CA LYS A 85 -6.89 11.56 4.13
C LYS A 85 -6.45 12.97 3.72
N GLY A 86 -7.41 13.89 3.62
CA GLY A 86 -7.11 15.24 3.16
C GLY A 86 -6.48 15.23 1.75
N PRO A 87 -5.32 15.89 1.53
CA PRO A 87 -4.62 15.84 0.25
C PRO A 87 -3.86 14.52 0.01
N GLY A 88 -3.43 13.84 1.08
CA GLY A 88 -2.72 12.57 1.01
C GLY A 88 -3.62 11.34 0.98
N GLY A 89 -2.98 10.16 1.00
CA GLY A 89 -3.67 8.88 0.92
C GLY A 89 -2.74 7.68 1.00
N VAL A 90 -3.32 6.52 0.72
CA VAL A 90 -2.63 5.23 0.74
C VAL A 90 -3.20 4.32 -0.35
N THR A 91 -2.31 3.56 -0.98
CA THR A 91 -2.67 2.46 -1.88
C THR A 91 -2.07 1.17 -1.35
N VAL A 92 -2.90 0.13 -1.30
CA VAL A 92 -2.52 -1.22 -0.90
C VAL A 92 -2.84 -2.17 -2.04
N LYS A 93 -1.82 -2.80 -2.62
CA LYS A 93 -1.93 -3.83 -3.66
C LYS A 93 -1.67 -5.20 -3.04
N LYS A 94 -2.60 -6.12 -3.19
CA LYS A 94 -2.43 -7.52 -2.80
C LYS A 94 -1.73 -8.31 -3.90
N THR A 95 -0.75 -9.11 -3.51
CA THR A 95 -0.09 -10.12 -4.36
C THR A 95 -0.46 -11.53 -3.87
N ASN A 96 0.14 -12.58 -4.43
CA ASN A 96 -0.16 -13.94 -3.99
C ASN A 96 0.29 -14.19 -2.55
N GLN A 97 1.35 -13.54 -2.08
CA GLN A 97 1.97 -13.78 -0.78
C GLN A 97 2.19 -12.51 0.06
N ALA A 98 2.10 -11.33 -0.55
CA ALA A 98 2.42 -10.05 0.09
C ALA A 98 1.36 -8.97 -0.12
N LEU A 99 1.54 -7.88 0.60
CA LEU A 99 0.90 -6.58 0.45
C LEU A 99 1.99 -5.57 0.10
N VAL A 100 1.78 -4.84 -1.00
CA VAL A 100 2.60 -3.69 -1.36
C VAL A 100 1.83 -2.43 -0.94
N ILE A 101 2.45 -1.61 -0.10
CA ILE A 101 1.80 -0.45 0.51
C ILE A 101 2.59 0.80 0.17
N GLY A 102 1.90 1.83 -0.33
CA GLY A 102 2.45 3.18 -0.52
C GLY A 102 1.58 4.22 0.14
N ILE A 103 2.18 5.08 0.97
CA ILE A 103 1.56 6.26 1.57
C ILE A 103 2.11 7.50 0.85
N TYR A 104 1.23 8.42 0.51
CA TYR A 104 1.60 9.68 -0.14
C TYR A 104 0.94 10.88 0.53
N ASP A 105 1.54 12.03 0.34
CA ASP A 105 1.00 13.34 0.70
C ASP A 105 1.21 14.33 -0.45
N GLU A 106 0.67 15.54 -0.35
CA GLU A 106 0.92 16.59 -1.34
C GLU A 106 2.43 16.86 -1.51
N PRO A 107 2.89 17.18 -2.74
CA PRO A 107 2.14 17.40 -3.97
C PRO A 107 1.85 16.14 -4.80
N MET A 108 2.12 14.94 -4.26
CA MET A 108 1.91 13.68 -4.97
C MET A 108 0.41 13.39 -5.16
N THR A 109 0.04 12.93 -6.36
CA THR A 109 -1.35 12.61 -6.67
C THR A 109 -1.69 11.16 -6.33
N PRO A 110 -2.98 10.83 -6.09
CA PRO A 110 -3.42 9.44 -5.93
C PRO A 110 -3.03 8.55 -7.12
N GLY A 111 -3.08 9.09 -8.34
CA GLY A 111 -2.73 8.36 -9.56
C GLY A 111 -1.25 7.97 -9.62
N GLN A 112 -0.35 8.85 -9.17
CA GLN A 112 1.08 8.56 -9.08
C GLN A 112 1.34 7.45 -8.05
N CYS A 113 0.67 7.48 -6.89
CA CYS A 113 0.81 6.44 -5.87
C CYS A 113 0.33 5.07 -6.38
N ASN A 114 -0.87 5.04 -6.99
CA ASN A 114 -1.43 3.85 -7.62
C ASN A 114 -0.46 3.23 -8.62
N MET A 115 0.08 4.04 -9.53
CA MET A 115 0.96 3.53 -10.57
C MET A 115 2.22 2.85 -10.01
N ILE A 116 2.85 3.44 -8.98
CA ILE A 116 4.05 2.88 -8.36
C ILE A 116 3.72 1.57 -7.64
N VAL A 117 2.71 1.59 -6.77
CA VAL A 117 2.35 0.45 -5.92
C VAL A 117 1.83 -0.73 -6.74
N GLU A 118 0.93 -0.45 -7.70
CA GLU A 118 0.29 -1.48 -8.51
C GLU A 118 1.29 -2.11 -9.51
N ARG A 119 2.17 -1.31 -10.12
CA ARG A 119 3.23 -1.84 -11.01
C ARG A 119 4.14 -2.83 -10.29
N LEU A 120 4.58 -2.51 -9.07
CA LEU A 120 5.42 -3.45 -8.31
C LEU A 120 4.62 -4.70 -7.93
N GLY A 121 3.38 -4.55 -7.48
CA GLY A 121 2.55 -5.70 -7.11
C GLY A 121 2.26 -6.62 -8.30
N ASP A 122 1.98 -6.07 -9.49
CA ASP A 122 1.79 -6.87 -10.71
C ASP A 122 3.07 -7.63 -11.08
N TYR A 123 4.24 -6.98 -11.01
CA TYR A 123 5.53 -7.64 -11.22
C TYR A 123 5.77 -8.79 -10.24
N LEU A 124 5.42 -8.61 -8.95
CA LEU A 124 5.54 -9.67 -7.94
C LEU A 124 4.60 -10.84 -8.26
N ILE A 125 3.36 -10.57 -8.65
CA ILE A 125 2.38 -11.59 -9.07
C ILE A 125 2.92 -12.40 -10.26
N GLU A 126 3.43 -11.72 -11.29
CA GLU A 126 4.02 -12.35 -12.48
C GLU A 126 5.25 -13.19 -12.13
N SER A 127 5.99 -12.79 -11.09
CA SER A 127 7.13 -13.52 -10.56
C SER A 127 6.75 -14.70 -9.64
N GLY A 128 5.45 -14.95 -9.43
CA GLY A 128 4.93 -16.03 -8.59
C GLY A 128 4.83 -15.70 -7.09
N LEU A 129 4.92 -14.42 -6.73
CA LEU A 129 4.89 -13.88 -5.36
C LEU A 129 3.60 -13.10 -5.07
#